data_AF-A0A1G1PBX6-F1
#
_entry.id   AF-A0A1G1PBX6-F1
#
_cell.length_a   1.000
_cell.length_b   1.000
_cell.length_c   1.000
_cell.angle_alpha   90.00
_cell.angle_beta   90.00
_cell.angle_gamma   90.00
#
_symmetry.space_group_name_H-M   'P 1'
#
loop_
_entity.id
_entity.type
_entity.pdbx_description
1 polymer ?
#
loop_
_entity_poly.entity_id
_entity_poly.type
_entity_poly.pdbx_seq_one_letter_code
_entity_poly.pdbx_strand_id
1 'polypeptide(L)'
;MRSLAQALFRYERIQTTLPKAKEAQRAAEKLITQAKRGTLAARRRLEAWLQDPLIVKTLFTEIAPRFAKRHGGYTRIIHAGIRHGDGAPMAMLELVERKPELVKPGKAAKTSKSAKPAAAPKPEPTPTKEPKKPGGFMTGLRKLFKKDRPKKDQDQGE
;
A
#
# COMPACT_ATOMS: atom_id res chain seq x y z
N MET A 1 13.86 -21.04 -2.12
CA MET A 1 14.04 -19.71 -1.48
C MET A 1 14.32 -18.55 -2.42
N ARG A 2 14.88 -18.78 -3.62
CA ARG A 2 15.18 -17.72 -4.60
C ARG A 2 13.99 -16.78 -4.87
N SER A 3 12.82 -17.36 -5.17
CA SER A 3 11.59 -16.60 -5.45
C SER A 3 11.13 -15.73 -4.28
N LEU A 4 11.24 -16.21 -3.03
CA LEU A 4 10.87 -15.42 -1.86
C LEU A 4 11.83 -14.25 -1.62
N ALA A 5 13.12 -14.43 -1.83
CA ALA A 5 14.09 -13.34 -1.74
C ALA A 5 13.89 -12.30 -2.86
N GLN A 6 13.62 -12.74 -4.09
CA GLN A 6 13.26 -11.86 -5.20
C GLN A 6 11.99 -11.06 -4.87
N ALA A 7 10.94 -11.72 -4.37
CA ALA A 7 9.70 -11.06 -3.97
C ALA A 7 9.93 -10.05 -2.84
N LEU A 8 10.77 -10.38 -1.85
CA LEU A 8 11.16 -9.45 -0.80
C LEU A 8 11.85 -8.21 -1.36
N PHE A 9 12.78 -8.34 -2.29
CA PHE A 9 13.46 -7.17 -2.87
C PHE A 9 12.58 -6.36 -3.81
N ARG A 10 11.59 -7.00 -4.45
CA ARG A 10 10.64 -6.32 -5.33
C ARG A 10 9.60 -5.51 -4.57
N TYR A 11 9.06 -6.06 -3.49
CA TYR A 11 7.94 -5.46 -2.74
C TYR A 11 8.35 -4.88 -1.38
N GLU A 12 9.60 -5.08 -0.96
CA GLU A 12 10.16 -4.70 0.36
C GLU A 12 9.46 -5.34 1.57
N ARG A 13 8.31 -5.99 1.38
CA ARG A 13 7.48 -6.66 2.39
C ARG A 13 6.72 -7.82 1.75
N ILE A 14 6.78 -8.99 2.37
CA ILE A 14 6.04 -10.18 1.94
C ILE A 14 5.43 -10.92 3.13
N GLN A 15 4.33 -11.62 2.91
CA GLN A 15 3.73 -12.51 3.90
C GLN A 15 3.91 -13.96 3.46
N THR A 16 4.42 -14.82 4.34
CA THR A 16 4.65 -16.23 4.07
C THR A 16 4.57 -17.05 5.38
N THR A 17 4.87 -18.34 5.34
CA THR A 17 4.91 -19.15 6.57
C THR A 17 6.17 -18.84 7.37
N LEU A 18 6.11 -18.94 8.70
CA LEU A 18 7.23 -18.62 9.60
C LEU A 18 8.53 -19.36 9.24
N PRO A 19 8.54 -20.69 8.92
CA PRO A 19 9.76 -21.37 8.51
C PRO A 19 10.34 -20.80 7.21
N LYS A 20 9.50 -20.53 6.20
CA LYS A 20 9.91 -19.94 4.92
C LYS A 20 10.43 -18.51 5.10
N ALA A 21 9.83 -17.73 5.99
CA ALA A 21 10.28 -16.39 6.31
C ALA A 21 11.69 -16.42 6.92
N LYS A 22 11.95 -17.31 7.88
CA LYS A 22 13.29 -17.49 8.50
C LYS A 22 14.35 -17.90 7.48
N GLU A 23 14.01 -18.78 6.55
CA GLU A 23 14.95 -19.21 5.51
C GLU A 23 15.22 -18.10 4.48
N ALA A 24 14.16 -17.40 4.05
CA ALA A 24 14.28 -16.24 3.17
C ALA A 24 15.09 -15.11 3.83
N GLN A 25 14.93 -14.90 5.14
CA GLN A 25 15.72 -13.95 5.94
C GLN A 25 17.22 -14.24 5.82
N ARG A 26 17.63 -15.49 6.06
CA ARG A 26 19.04 -15.93 5.96
C ARG A 26 19.62 -15.66 4.57
N ALA A 27 18.84 -15.88 3.51
CA ALA A 27 19.26 -15.58 2.15
C ALA A 27 19.37 -14.07 1.93
N ALA A 28 18.32 -13.31 2.26
CA ALA A 28 18.26 -11.87 2.05
C ALA A 28 19.39 -11.11 2.75
N GLU A 29 19.71 -11.46 4.00
CA GLU A 29 20.80 -10.84 4.76
C GLU A 29 22.16 -11.01 4.08
N LYS A 30 22.44 -12.21 3.56
CA LYS A 30 23.68 -12.48 2.82
C LYS A 30 23.74 -11.70 1.51
N LEU A 31 22.63 -11.58 0.79
CA LEU A 31 22.57 -10.88 -0.49
C LEU A 31 22.76 -9.36 -0.30
N ILE A 32 22.10 -8.77 0.70
CA ILE A 32 22.28 -7.34 1.05
C ILE A 32 23.73 -7.08 1.48
N THR A 33 24.31 -7.97 2.28
CA THR A 33 25.73 -7.85 2.69
C THR A 33 26.68 -7.89 1.50
N GLN A 34 26.43 -8.75 0.51
CA GLN A 34 27.22 -8.78 -0.73
C GLN A 34 27.02 -7.53 -1.57
N ALA A 35 25.78 -7.05 -1.70
CA ALA A 35 25.46 -5.84 -2.46
C ALA A 35 26.15 -4.60 -1.87
N LYS A 36 26.19 -4.48 -0.54
CA LYS A 36 26.91 -3.41 0.17
C LYS A 36 28.40 -3.35 -0.15
N ARG A 37 29.04 -4.47 -0.51
CA ARG A 37 30.47 -4.50 -0.87
C ARG A 37 30.74 -3.80 -2.21
N GLY A 38 29.76 -3.72 -3.11
CA GLY A 38 29.88 -2.96 -4.36
C GLY A 38 30.85 -3.52 -5.42
N THR A 39 31.47 -4.69 -5.22
CA THR A 39 32.47 -5.22 -6.16
C THR A 39 31.85 -5.93 -7.37
N LEU A 40 32.57 -5.94 -8.50
CA LEU A 40 32.16 -6.68 -9.71
C LEU A 40 31.90 -8.17 -9.42
N ALA A 41 32.75 -8.79 -8.58
CA ALA A 41 32.58 -10.18 -8.17
C ALA A 41 31.30 -10.41 -7.36
N ALA A 42 30.94 -9.47 -6.46
CA ALA A 42 29.69 -9.55 -5.73
C ALA A 42 28.48 -9.43 -6.66
N ARG A 43 28.55 -8.51 -7.63
CA ARG A 43 27.49 -8.35 -8.64
C ARG A 43 27.29 -9.61 -9.48
N ARG A 44 28.35 -10.23 -10.00
CA ARG A 44 28.27 -11.49 -10.77
C ARG A 44 27.65 -12.63 -9.95
N ARG A 45 28.01 -12.76 -8.67
CA ARG A 45 27.41 -13.76 -7.77
C ARG A 45 25.92 -13.51 -7.54
N LEU A 46 25.54 -12.25 -7.35
CA LEU A 46 24.14 -11.85 -7.19
C LEU A 46 23.33 -12.12 -8.46
N GLU A 47 23.87 -11.83 -9.64
CA GLU A 47 23.22 -12.12 -10.93
C GLU A 47 23.04 -13.63 -11.15
N ALA A 48 24.05 -14.44 -10.84
CA ALA A 48 23.94 -15.90 -10.92
C ALA A 48 22.86 -16.48 -9.97
N TRP A 49 22.74 -15.92 -8.77
CA TRP A 49 21.76 -16.40 -7.79
C TRP A 49 20.35 -15.82 -7.99
N LEU A 50 20.21 -14.54 -8.34
CA LEU A 50 18.91 -13.91 -8.52
C LEU A 50 18.32 -14.15 -9.91
N GLN A 51 19.14 -14.30 -10.96
CA GLN A 51 18.69 -14.45 -12.36
C GLN A 51 17.71 -13.35 -12.85
N ASP A 52 17.62 -12.22 -12.14
CA ASP A 52 16.79 -11.08 -12.52
C ASP A 52 17.67 -9.80 -12.43
N PRO A 53 18.08 -9.23 -13.57
CA PRO A 53 18.97 -8.06 -13.59
C PRO A 53 18.29 -6.80 -13.05
N LEU A 54 16.95 -6.71 -13.10
CA LEU A 54 16.23 -5.55 -12.56
C LEU A 54 16.30 -5.54 -11.03
N ILE A 55 16.09 -6.69 -10.40
CA ILE A 55 16.20 -6.83 -8.95
C ILE A 55 17.64 -6.57 -8.50
N VAL A 56 18.64 -7.08 -9.23
CA VAL A 56 20.05 -6.80 -8.94
C VAL A 56 20.32 -5.31 -9.01
N LYS A 57 19.84 -4.63 -10.06
CA LYS A 57 19.96 -3.16 -10.18
C LYS A 57 19.37 -2.46 -8.96
N THR A 58 18.11 -2.73 -8.62
CA THR A 58 17.44 -2.14 -7.43
C THR A 58 18.20 -2.42 -6.14
N LEU A 59 18.77 -3.63 -5.99
CA LEU A 59 19.53 -4.01 -4.82
C LEU A 59 20.78 -3.13 -4.64
N PHE A 60 21.50 -2.82 -5.71
CA PHE A 60 22.69 -1.95 -5.67
C PHE A 60 22.37 -0.45 -5.65
N THR A 61 21.34 -0.01 -6.38
CA THR A 61 21.03 1.42 -6.53
C THR A 61 20.20 1.97 -5.38
N GLU A 62 19.29 1.16 -4.83
CA GLU A 62 18.34 1.64 -3.82
C GLU A 62 18.52 1.00 -2.46
N ILE A 63 18.66 -0.34 -2.40
CA ILE A 63 18.62 -1.05 -1.11
C ILE A 63 19.97 -1.00 -0.39
N ALA A 64 21.07 -1.29 -1.07
CA ALA A 64 22.39 -1.32 -0.46
C ALA A 64 22.83 0.04 0.13
N PRO A 65 22.60 1.19 -0.54
CA PRO A 65 22.93 2.51 0.02
C PRO A 65 22.14 2.84 1.28
N ARG A 66 20.84 2.47 1.35
CA ARG A 66 20.01 2.65 2.54
C ARG A 66 20.65 1.98 3.76
N PHE A 67 21.08 0.74 3.60
CA PHE A 67 21.68 -0.04 4.68
C PHE A 67 23.19 0.16 4.87
N ALA A 68 23.83 1.17 4.25
CA ALA A 68 25.28 1.36 4.29
C ALA A 68 25.83 1.40 5.73
N LYS A 69 25.19 2.16 6.61
CA LYS A 69 25.60 2.35 8.02
C LYS A 69 25.21 1.20 8.96
N ARG A 70 24.35 0.28 8.51
CA ARG A 70 23.80 -0.80 9.34
C ARG A 70 24.66 -2.07 9.25
N HIS A 71 25.15 -2.59 10.37
CA HIS A 71 25.96 -3.81 10.43
C HIS A 71 25.08 -5.05 10.71
N GLY A 72 24.26 -5.45 9.74
CA GLY A 72 23.38 -6.63 9.85
C GLY A 72 21.96 -6.31 10.32
N GLY A 73 21.10 -7.32 10.37
CA GLY A 73 19.68 -7.14 10.73
C GLY A 73 18.93 -6.22 9.76
N TYR A 74 19.07 -6.48 8.45
CA TYR A 74 18.43 -5.68 7.39
C TYR A 74 16.93 -5.99 7.20
N THR A 75 16.50 -7.12 7.74
CA THR A 75 15.14 -7.64 7.62
C THR A 75 14.54 -7.84 9.01
N ARG A 76 13.21 -7.80 9.08
CA ARG A 76 12.42 -8.05 10.27
C ARG A 76 11.36 -9.10 9.97
N ILE A 77 11.16 -10.03 10.90
CA ILE A 77 10.06 -10.98 10.89
C ILE A 77 9.04 -10.56 11.94
N ILE A 78 7.78 -10.41 11.52
CA ILE A 78 6.63 -10.13 12.38
C ILE A 78 5.70 -11.33 12.31
N HIS A 79 5.29 -11.89 13.45
CA HIS A 79 4.34 -13.00 13.48
C HIS A 79 2.96 -12.51 13.03
N ALA A 80 2.31 -13.25 12.13
CA ALA A 80 1.06 -12.86 11.48
C ALA A 80 -0.08 -13.86 11.77
N GLY A 81 -0.02 -14.53 12.92
CA GLY A 81 -1.02 -15.50 13.36
C GLY A 81 -0.90 -16.86 12.66
N ILE A 82 -2.01 -17.59 12.61
CA ILE A 82 -2.11 -18.94 12.05
C ILE A 82 -2.98 -18.90 10.79
N ARG A 83 -2.56 -19.62 9.75
CA ARG A 83 -3.33 -19.76 8.51
C ARG A 83 -4.53 -20.68 8.74
N HIS A 84 -5.70 -20.26 8.25
CA HIS A 84 -6.92 -21.05 8.31
C HIS A 84 -6.82 -22.29 7.41
N GLY A 85 -7.33 -23.43 7.90
CA GLY A 85 -7.33 -24.71 7.19
C GLY A 85 -6.20 -25.63 7.59
N ASP A 86 -4.94 -25.20 7.43
CA ASP A 86 -3.77 -26.06 7.68
C ASP A 86 -2.99 -25.75 8.96
N GLY A 87 -3.43 -24.75 9.74
CA GLY A 87 -2.80 -24.41 11.01
C GLY A 87 -1.37 -23.89 10.91
N ALA A 88 -0.90 -23.53 9.71
CA ALA A 88 0.49 -23.12 9.52
C ALA A 88 0.76 -21.73 10.14
N PRO A 89 1.84 -21.56 10.92
CA PRO A 89 2.21 -20.26 11.46
C PRO A 89 2.64 -19.33 10.33
N MET A 90 2.01 -18.17 10.25
CA MET A 90 2.28 -17.13 9.27
C MET A 90 3.19 -16.07 9.85
N ALA A 91 4.00 -15.46 8.98
CA ALA A 91 4.86 -14.37 9.34
C ALA A 91 5.02 -13.40 8.16
N MET A 92 5.27 -12.15 8.50
CA MET A 92 5.55 -11.08 7.57
C MET A 92 7.03 -10.76 7.63
N LEU A 93 7.70 -10.85 6.48
CA LEU A 93 9.11 -10.53 6.31
C LEU A 93 9.22 -9.18 5.60
N GLU A 94 9.88 -8.22 6.23
CA GLU A 94 10.04 -6.85 5.69
C GLU A 94 11.48 -6.35 5.80
N LEU A 95 11.86 -5.43 4.91
CA LEU A 95 13.07 -4.63 5.07
C LEU A 95 12.88 -3.60 6.18
N VAL A 96 13.88 -3.42 7.04
CA VAL A 96 13.80 -2.52 8.20
C VAL A 96 13.62 -1.06 7.79
N GLU A 97 14.30 -0.64 6.71
CA GLU A 97 14.28 0.72 6.17
C GLU A 97 13.50 0.74 4.84
N ARG A 98 12.20 0.42 4.91
CA ARG A 98 11.31 0.49 3.75
C ARG A 98 10.97 1.94 3.38
N LYS A 99 10.65 2.15 2.10
CA LYS A 99 9.94 3.37 1.70
C LYS A 99 8.51 3.30 2.26
N PRO A 100 7.94 4.37 2.82
CA PRO A 100 6.51 4.40 3.11
C PRO A 100 5.75 4.36 1.79
N GLU A 101 5.02 3.27 1.54
CA GLU A 101 4.08 3.25 0.43
C GLU A 101 2.99 4.29 0.72
N LEU A 102 2.82 5.25 -0.20
CA LEU A 102 1.70 6.17 -0.19
C LEU A 102 0.44 5.33 -0.43
N VAL A 103 -0.23 4.94 0.66
CA VAL A 103 -1.52 4.30 0.62
C VAL A 103 -2.49 5.32 0.02
N LYS A 104 -2.69 5.29 -1.30
CA LYS A 104 -3.79 6.02 -1.93
C LYS A 104 -5.06 5.40 -1.37
N PRO A 105 -5.94 6.13 -0.67
CA PRO A 105 -7.20 5.57 -0.19
C PRO A 105 -8.00 5.10 -1.40
N GLY A 106 -8.01 3.80 -1.62
CA GLY A 106 -8.75 3.17 -2.71
C GLY A 106 -10.25 3.27 -2.44
N LYS A 107 -10.99 3.70 -3.46
CA LYS A 107 -12.46 3.63 -3.57
C LYS A 107 -12.98 2.33 -2.93
N ALA A 108 -13.72 2.48 -1.85
CA ALA A 108 -14.44 1.39 -1.21
C ALA A 108 -15.48 0.79 -2.18
N ALA A 109 -15.58 -0.53 -2.08
CA ALA A 109 -16.43 -1.41 -2.86
C ALA A 109 -17.92 -0.98 -2.87
N LYS A 110 -18.50 -0.95 -4.08
CA LYS A 110 -19.95 -1.11 -4.26
C LYS A 110 -20.28 -2.59 -4.24
N THR A 111 -20.50 -3.16 -3.07
CA THR A 111 -21.15 -4.47 -2.90
C THR A 111 -21.95 -4.47 -1.60
N SER A 112 -23.18 -3.95 -1.68
CA SER A 112 -24.32 -4.35 -0.85
C SER A 112 -25.54 -3.51 -1.21
N LYS A 113 -26.42 -4.06 -2.05
CA LYS A 113 -27.87 -3.82 -2.08
C LYS A 113 -28.49 -4.57 -3.27
N SER A 114 -28.68 -5.87 -3.10
CA SER A 114 -29.78 -6.61 -3.74
C SER A 114 -30.66 -7.12 -2.61
N ALA A 115 -31.44 -6.18 -2.06
CA ALA A 115 -32.51 -6.50 -1.13
C ALA A 115 -33.72 -7.01 -1.93
N LYS A 116 -34.13 -8.22 -1.54
CA LYS A 116 -35.40 -8.92 -1.77
C LYS A 116 -36.62 -7.96 -1.83
N PRO A 117 -37.50 -8.03 -2.85
CA PRO A 117 -38.70 -7.20 -2.88
C PRO A 117 -39.95 -7.88 -2.27
N ALA A 118 -40.76 -7.02 -1.64
CA ALA A 118 -42.22 -7.07 -1.49
C ALA A 118 -42.88 -8.13 -0.59
N ALA A 119 -43.39 -7.68 0.57
CA ALA A 119 -44.82 -7.77 0.93
C ALA A 119 -45.09 -6.93 2.20
N ALA A 120 -45.96 -5.91 2.06
CA ALA A 120 -46.50 -5.09 3.15
C ALA A 120 -47.65 -5.82 3.88
N PRO A 121 -48.07 -5.39 5.08
CA PRO A 121 -49.15 -4.39 5.12
C PRO A 121 -48.99 -3.27 6.17
N LYS A 122 -49.63 -2.13 5.84
CA LYS A 122 -49.82 -0.91 6.66
C LYS A 122 -50.76 -1.17 7.86
N PRO A 123 -50.73 -0.33 8.91
CA PRO A 123 -51.81 0.66 9.06
C PRO A 123 -51.38 2.06 9.56
N GLU A 124 -51.85 3.06 8.81
CA GLU A 124 -52.51 4.34 9.17
C GLU A 124 -51.95 5.40 10.17
N PRO A 125 -52.33 6.70 9.99
CA PRO A 125 -51.47 7.86 10.26
C PRO A 125 -51.87 8.78 11.45
N THR A 126 -50.83 9.48 11.97
CA THR A 126 -50.68 10.77 12.72
C THR A 126 -51.92 11.67 12.96
N PRO A 127 -52.01 12.48 14.05
CA PRO A 127 -51.27 13.77 14.09
C PRO A 127 -50.93 14.39 15.47
N THR A 128 -50.02 15.38 15.44
CA THR A 128 -50.00 16.65 16.23
C THR A 128 -48.66 16.97 16.91
N LYS A 129 -47.86 17.89 16.30
CA LYS A 129 -47.59 19.29 16.75
C LYS A 129 -46.21 19.80 16.27
N GLU A 130 -46.24 20.82 15.42
CA GLU A 130 -45.14 21.77 15.10
C GLU A 130 -44.90 22.76 16.28
N PRO A 131 -44.05 23.82 16.16
CA PRO A 131 -42.63 23.90 15.75
C PRO A 131 -41.79 24.75 16.75
N LYS A 132 -40.45 24.64 16.77
CA LYS A 132 -39.56 25.71 17.27
C LYS A 132 -38.23 25.80 16.49
N LYS A 133 -38.01 26.95 15.86
CA LYS A 133 -36.73 27.58 15.46
C LYS A 133 -36.52 28.77 16.41
N PRO A 134 -35.31 29.35 16.63
CA PRO A 134 -34.45 29.84 15.54
C PRO A 134 -32.91 29.87 15.79
N GLY A 135 -32.18 30.31 14.76
CA GLY A 135 -30.78 30.77 14.81
C GLY A 135 -29.78 29.68 14.43
N GLY A 136 -28.89 29.81 13.45
CA GLY A 136 -28.44 30.96 12.69
C GLY A 136 -26.96 30.72 12.38
N PHE A 137 -26.62 30.04 11.28
CA PHE A 137 -25.21 29.83 10.89
C PHE A 137 -25.01 29.47 9.41
N MET A 138 -25.74 30.10 8.48
CA MET A 138 -25.49 29.93 7.03
C MET A 138 -25.59 31.24 6.26
N THR A 139 -24.92 32.28 6.77
CA THR A 139 -24.72 33.56 6.08
C THR A 139 -23.29 33.68 5.52
N GLY A 140 -22.68 32.57 5.10
CA GLY A 140 -21.27 32.51 4.70
C GLY A 140 -20.96 31.93 3.30
N LEU A 141 -21.94 31.37 2.58
CA LEU A 141 -21.68 30.59 1.37
C LEU A 141 -22.18 31.23 0.06
N ARG A 142 -22.38 32.55 0.05
CA ARG A 142 -22.89 33.28 -1.13
C ARG A 142 -21.96 34.38 -1.66
N LYS A 143 -20.73 34.50 -1.14
CA LYS A 143 -19.82 35.61 -1.46
C LYS A 143 -18.48 35.21 -2.09
N LEU A 144 -18.32 33.97 -2.57
CA LEU A 144 -17.05 33.55 -3.20
C LEU A 144 -17.19 32.83 -4.56
N PHE A 145 -18.41 32.63 -5.08
CA PHE A 145 -18.67 32.01 -6.39
C PHE A 145 -19.19 33.03 -7.43
N LYS A 146 -18.72 34.28 -7.35
CA LYS A 146 -19.08 35.37 -8.29
C LYS A 146 -17.87 36.22 -8.71
N LYS A 147 -16.70 35.62 -8.81
CA LYS A 147 -15.53 36.25 -9.44
C LYS A 147 -14.81 35.19 -10.25
N ASP A 148 -14.54 35.53 -11.51
CA ASP A 148 -13.70 34.81 -12.47
C ASP A 148 -14.37 33.72 -13.33
N ARG A 149 -15.26 34.15 -14.24
CA ARG A 149 -15.39 33.53 -15.57
C ARG A 149 -14.65 34.40 -16.59
N PRO A 150 -13.61 33.91 -17.28
CA PRO A 150 -13.06 34.59 -18.46
C PRO A 150 -13.98 34.41 -19.67
N LYS A 151 -14.42 35.52 -20.28
CA LYS A 151 -15.02 35.58 -21.62
C LYS A 151 -13.92 35.32 -22.65
N LYS A 152 -14.16 34.38 -23.56
CA LYS A 152 -13.32 34.14 -24.75
C LYS A 152 -13.88 34.98 -25.88
N ASP A 153 -13.01 35.80 -26.45
CA ASP A 153 -13.31 36.84 -27.42
C ASP A 153 -13.88 36.29 -28.73
N GLN A 154 -14.86 37.04 -29.25
CA GLN A 154 -15.31 37.00 -30.64
C GLN A 154 -14.46 38.04 -31.37
N ASP A 155 -13.70 37.63 -32.39
CA ASP A 155 -13.25 38.54 -33.44
C ASP A 155 -13.80 38.04 -34.78
N GLN A 156 -14.47 38.96 -35.46
CA GLN A 156 -15.01 38.84 -36.81
C GLN A 156 -13.89 39.15 -37.82
N GLY A 157 -14.10 38.73 -39.06
CA GLY A 157 -13.08 38.75 -40.11
C GLY A 157 -12.80 40.11 -40.75
N GLU A 158 -11.68 40.10 -41.47
CA GLU A 158 -11.43 40.72 -42.78
C GLU A 158 -10.63 39.70 -43.61
#